data_AF-A0A2E4C1G2-F1
#
_entry.id   AF-A0A2E4C1G2-F1
#
_cell.length_a   1.000
_cell.length_b   1.000
_cell.length_c   1.000
_cell.angle_alpha   90.00
_cell.angle_beta   90.00
_cell.angle_gamma   90.00
#
_symmetry.space_group_name_H-M   'P 1'
#
loop_
_entity.id
_entity.type
_entity.pdbx_description
1 polymer ?
#
loop_
_entity_poly.entity_id
_entity_poly.type
_entity_poly.pdbx_seq_one_letter_code
_entity_poly.pdbx_strand_id
1 'polypeptide(L)'
;MLGDPVVRQAMIRLHILGEVNRWNMLRAKAGAGRTGGEGNLAKLAMSELVRQSREVGNLVNGADGMLDRSDSSSGGIVQEMTLFSPAPSIYGGTDQVQRNIIGERVLGLAKEPGPAKGTPFQDLPQN
;
A
#
# COMPACT_ATOMS: atom_id res chain seq x y z
N MET A 1 5.60 -6.81 -25.96
CA MET A 1 5.42 -6.43 -24.55
C MET A 1 6.05 -5.08 -24.19
N LEU A 2 7.37 -4.89 -24.22
CA LEU A 2 7.99 -3.56 -23.97
C LEU A 2 7.70 -2.49 -25.04
N GLY A 3 7.29 -2.92 -26.24
CA GLY A 3 6.83 -2.05 -27.32
C GLY A 3 5.49 -1.38 -27.06
N ASP A 4 4.66 -1.92 -26.16
CA ASP A 4 3.37 -1.36 -25.80
C ASP A 4 3.56 -0.15 -24.85
N PRO A 5 3.13 1.07 -25.25
CA PRO A 5 3.30 2.26 -24.43
C PRO A 5 2.53 2.19 -23.10
N VAL A 6 1.39 1.50 -23.03
CA VAL A 6 0.58 1.37 -21.80
C VAL A 6 1.31 0.49 -20.79
N VAL A 7 1.78 -0.68 -21.24
CA VAL A 7 2.55 -1.60 -20.37
C VAL A 7 3.84 -0.94 -19.90
N ARG A 8 4.57 -0.27 -20.80
CA ARG A 8 5.78 0.49 -20.45
C ARG A 8 5.51 1.56 -19.41
N GLN A 9 4.42 2.32 -19.58
CA GLN A 9 4.04 3.39 -18.66
C GLN A 9 3.64 2.85 -17.28
N ALA A 10 2.97 1.70 -17.23
CA ALA A 10 2.60 1.06 -15.97
C ALA A 10 3.84 0.54 -15.22
N MET A 11 4.76 -0.14 -15.93
CA MET A 11 6.01 -0.62 -15.33
C MET A 11 6.90 0.52 -14.80
N ILE A 12 7.04 1.62 -15.54
CA ILE A 12 7.88 2.73 -15.07
C ILE A 12 7.26 3.43 -13.85
N ARG A 13 5.92 3.49 -13.74
CA ARG A 13 5.25 4.01 -12.54
C ARG A 13 5.53 3.13 -11.32
N LEU A 14 5.43 1.81 -11.47
CA LEU A 14 5.78 0.86 -10.40
C LEU A 14 7.26 0.98 -10.01
N HIS A 15 8.16 1.10 -10.99
CA HIS A 15 9.59 1.29 -10.74
C HIS A 15 9.87 2.58 -9.96
N ILE A 16 9.31 3.72 -10.39
CA ILE A 16 9.47 5.02 -9.71
C ILE A 16 8.98 4.93 -8.26
N LEU A 17 7.81 4.32 -8.05
CA LEU A 17 7.26 4.12 -6.71
C LEU A 17 8.22 3.29 -5.83
N GLY A 18 8.76 2.21 -6.38
CA GLY A 18 9.73 1.35 -5.69
C GLY A 18 11.00 2.11 -5.29
N GLU A 19 11.55 2.90 -6.21
CA GLU A 19 12.76 3.70 -5.95
C GLU A 19 12.52 4.80 -4.92
N VAL A 20 11.39 5.51 -5.00
CA VAL A 20 11.02 6.52 -4.00
C VAL A 20 10.87 5.89 -2.62
N ASN A 21 10.20 4.73 -2.52
CA ASN A 21 10.09 4.02 -1.25
C ASN A 21 11.46 3.59 -0.72
N ARG A 22 12.33 3.05 -1.60
CA ARG A 22 13.70 2.66 -1.25
C ARG A 22 14.50 3.84 -0.68
N TRP A 23 14.45 5.01 -1.32
CA TRP A 23 15.14 6.20 -0.83
C TRP A 23 14.57 6.71 0.49
N ASN A 24 13.25 6.66 0.68
CA ASN A 24 12.62 7.01 1.96
C ASN A 24 13.07 6.08 3.09
N MET A 25 13.16 4.78 2.83
CA MET A 25 13.67 3.81 3.80
C MET A 25 15.14 4.04 4.15
N LEU A 26 15.98 4.37 3.15
CA LEU A 26 17.38 4.71 3.39
C LEU A 26 17.53 5.99 4.22
N ARG A 27 16.71 7.01 3.95
CA ARG A 27 16.67 8.25 4.73
C ARG A 27 16.25 8.00 6.17
N ALA A 28 15.19 7.21 6.38
CA ALA A 28 14.71 6.82 7.70
C ALA A 28 15.78 6.07 8.50
N LYS A 29 16.54 5.18 7.83
CA LYS A 29 17.66 4.44 8.44
C LYS A 29 18.84 5.36 8.79
N ALA A 30 19.15 6.33 7.94
CA ALA A 30 20.22 7.31 8.19
C ALA A 30 19.90 8.26 9.35
N GLY A 31 18.63 8.40 9.73
CA GLY A 31 18.21 9.17 10.91
C GLY A 31 18.28 10.70 10.75
N ALA A 32 18.61 11.21 9.57
CA ALA A 32 18.59 12.63 9.29
C ALA A 32 17.15 13.14 9.13
N GLY A 33 16.75 14.15 9.92
CA GLY A 33 15.45 14.82 9.80
C GLY A 33 14.23 13.95 10.16
N ARG A 34 14.34 13.11 11.21
CA ARG A 34 13.24 12.24 11.65
C ARG A 34 12.01 13.04 12.08
N THR A 35 10.87 12.67 11.52
CA THR A 35 9.55 13.22 11.81
C THR A 35 8.73 12.31 12.73
N GLY A 36 9.10 11.02 12.84
CA GLY A 36 8.32 10.01 13.52
C GLY A 36 7.24 9.36 12.64
N GLY A 37 7.03 9.87 11.42
CA GLY A 37 6.06 9.34 10.45
C GLY A 37 6.64 8.31 9.48
N GLU A 38 7.95 8.03 9.52
CA GLU A 38 8.63 7.23 8.50
C GLU A 38 8.05 5.82 8.39
N GLY A 39 7.71 5.19 9.53
CA GLY A 39 7.08 3.87 9.54
C GLY A 39 5.67 3.88 8.94
N ASN A 40 4.90 4.95 9.20
CA ASN A 40 3.56 5.09 8.63
C ASN A 40 3.61 5.29 7.10
N LEU A 41 4.56 6.11 6.63
CA LEU A 41 4.81 6.30 5.21
C LEU A 41 5.28 5.02 4.52
N ALA A 42 6.18 4.27 5.15
CA ALA A 42 6.65 2.97 4.62
C ALA A 42 5.50 1.96 4.49
N LYS A 43 4.59 1.92 5.47
CA LYS A 43 3.38 1.08 5.40
C LYS A 43 2.49 1.48 4.23
N LEU A 44 2.16 2.76 4.11
CA LEU A 44 1.33 3.26 3.00
C LEU A 44 1.96 3.00 1.63
N ALA A 45 3.28 3.17 1.52
CA ALA A 45 4.02 2.86 0.31
C ALA A 45 3.98 1.36 -0.02
N MET A 46 4.02 0.48 0.99
CA MET A 46 3.84 -0.96 0.79
C MET A 46 2.44 -1.29 0.23
N SER A 47 1.38 -0.73 0.80
CA SER A 47 0.02 -0.89 0.27
C SER A 47 -0.06 -0.49 -1.20
N GLU A 48 0.54 0.65 -1.55
CA GLU A 48 0.57 1.13 -2.94
C GLU A 48 1.40 0.24 -3.85
N LEU A 49 2.58 -0.21 -3.40
CA LEU A 49 3.47 -1.08 -4.17
C LEU A 49 2.80 -2.40 -4.52
N VAL A 50 2.14 -3.05 -3.56
CA VAL A 50 1.43 -4.32 -3.78
C VAL A 50 0.27 -4.10 -4.74
N ARG A 51 -0.50 -3.01 -4.56
CA ARG A 51 -1.60 -2.65 -5.46
C ARG A 51 -1.13 -2.43 -6.90
N GLN A 52 -0.08 -1.64 -7.10
CA GLN A 52 0.49 -1.38 -8.43
C GLN A 52 1.13 -2.64 -9.03
N SER A 53 1.75 -3.49 -8.20
CA SER A 53 2.30 -4.78 -8.65
C SER A 53 1.19 -5.72 -9.15
N ARG A 54 0.03 -5.76 -8.48
CA ARG A 54 -1.16 -6.45 -8.99
C ARG A 54 -1.59 -5.90 -10.35
N GLU A 55 -1.72 -4.57 -10.49
CA GLU A 55 -2.18 -3.96 -11.74
C GLU A 55 -1.23 -4.27 -12.89
N VAL A 56 0.08 -4.06 -12.69
CA VAL A 56 1.10 -4.38 -13.70
C VAL A 56 1.13 -5.88 -14.00
N GLY A 57 1.11 -6.73 -12.97
CA GLY A 57 1.11 -8.19 -13.14
C GLY A 57 -0.04 -8.69 -14.01
N ASN A 58 -1.27 -8.24 -13.73
CA ASN A 58 -2.43 -8.62 -14.53
C ASN A 58 -2.41 -8.01 -15.93
N LEU A 59 -1.98 -6.76 -16.08
CA LEU A 59 -1.85 -6.13 -17.39
C LEU A 59 -0.87 -6.90 -18.30
N VAL A 60 0.23 -7.37 -17.71
CA VAL A 60 1.28 -8.12 -18.41
C VAL A 60 0.84 -9.53 -18.81
N ASN A 61 0.18 -10.25 -17.90
CA ASN A 61 -0.17 -11.66 -18.10
C ASN A 61 -1.55 -11.84 -18.76
N GLY A 62 -2.39 -10.80 -18.77
CA GLY A 62 -3.73 -10.87 -19.32
C GLY A 62 -4.55 -11.97 -18.65
N ALA A 63 -5.24 -12.78 -19.46
CA ALA A 63 -6.08 -13.87 -18.96
C ALA A 63 -5.30 -14.95 -18.18
N ASP A 64 -4.00 -15.15 -18.47
CA ASP A 64 -3.17 -16.11 -17.73
C ASP A 64 -3.00 -15.72 -16.26
N GLY A 65 -3.05 -14.41 -15.96
CA GLY A 65 -2.98 -13.90 -14.58
C GLY A 65 -4.17 -14.29 -13.71
N MET A 66 -5.23 -14.83 -14.29
CA MET A 66 -6.41 -15.33 -13.57
C MET A 66 -6.30 -16.80 -13.16
N LEU A 67 -5.28 -17.52 -13.66
CA LEU A 67 -5.09 -18.95 -13.43
C LEU A 67 -4.20 -19.20 -12.20
N ASP A 68 -4.43 -20.31 -11.50
CA ASP A 68 -3.66 -20.71 -10.32
C ASP A 68 -2.67 -21.85 -10.66
N ARG A 69 -1.60 -21.98 -9.88
CA ARG A 69 -0.63 -23.09 -9.91
C ARG A 69 -0.17 -23.44 -11.32
N SER A 70 -0.30 -24.72 -11.69
CA SER A 70 0.15 -25.30 -12.96
C SER A 70 -0.64 -24.81 -14.15
N ASP A 71 -1.82 -24.21 -13.94
CA ASP A 71 -2.66 -23.73 -15.03
C ASP A 71 -2.18 -22.34 -15.51
N SER A 72 -1.39 -21.62 -14.71
CA SER A 72 -0.76 -20.35 -15.10
C SER A 72 0.68 -20.54 -15.55
N SER A 73 1.06 -19.82 -16.61
CA SER A 73 2.46 -19.68 -17.03
C SER A 73 3.37 -19.05 -15.95
N SER A 74 2.78 -18.30 -15.01
CA SER A 74 3.48 -17.66 -13.89
C SER A 74 3.54 -18.53 -12.63
N GLY A 75 3.01 -19.75 -12.67
CA GLY A 75 2.92 -20.62 -11.49
C GLY A 75 1.89 -20.15 -10.44
N GLY A 76 0.97 -19.27 -10.83
CA GLY A 76 -0.09 -18.72 -9.96
C GLY A 76 0.30 -17.46 -9.18
N ILE A 77 1.54 -17.00 -9.25
CA ILE A 77 2.01 -15.86 -8.43
C ILE A 77 1.25 -14.55 -8.69
N VAL A 78 0.82 -14.33 -9.93
CA VAL A 78 0.06 -13.13 -10.32
C VAL A 78 -1.35 -13.18 -9.73
N GLN A 79 -1.98 -14.35 -9.77
CA GLN A 79 -3.28 -14.60 -9.18
C GLN A 79 -3.22 -14.47 -7.65
N GLU A 80 -2.21 -15.06 -7.01
CA GLU A 80 -2.03 -15.00 -5.56
C GLU A 80 -1.85 -13.55 -5.11
N MET A 81 -0.97 -12.80 -5.78
CA MET A 81 -0.77 -11.38 -5.50
C MET A 81 -2.06 -10.57 -5.74
N THR A 82 -2.85 -10.94 -6.74
CA THR A 82 -4.13 -10.29 -7.02
C THR A 82 -5.09 -10.41 -5.85
N LEU A 83 -5.27 -11.64 -5.36
CA LEU A 83 -6.12 -11.94 -4.20
C LEU A 83 -5.59 -11.32 -2.91
N PHE A 84 -4.27 -11.31 -2.72
CA PHE A 84 -3.65 -10.76 -1.52
C PHE A 84 -3.63 -9.23 -1.48
N SER A 85 -3.63 -8.56 -2.64
CA SER A 85 -3.39 -7.11 -2.72
C SER A 85 -4.27 -6.19 -1.86
N PRO A 86 -5.52 -6.52 -1.49
CA PRO A 86 -6.29 -5.69 -0.57
C PRO A 86 -5.77 -5.75 0.87
N ALA A 87 -5.13 -6.85 1.27
CA ALA A 87 -4.80 -7.13 2.66
C ALA A 87 -3.88 -6.07 3.30
N PRO A 88 -2.77 -5.63 2.67
CA PRO A 88 -1.90 -4.61 3.26
C PRO A 88 -2.59 -3.28 3.56
N SER A 89 -3.65 -2.93 2.82
CA SER A 89 -4.42 -1.71 3.07
C SER A 89 -5.30 -1.78 4.33
N ILE A 90 -5.53 -2.99 4.85
CA ILE A 90 -6.44 -3.27 5.97
C ILE A 90 -5.67 -3.63 7.24
N TYR A 91 -4.81 -4.65 7.18
CA TYR A 91 -4.12 -5.13 8.38
C TYR A 91 -2.98 -4.21 8.80
N GLY A 92 -2.55 -4.33 10.06
CA GLY A 92 -1.42 -3.55 10.57
C GLY A 92 -1.72 -2.05 10.68
N GLY A 93 -3.00 -1.71 10.86
CA GLY A 93 -3.54 -0.35 10.78
C GLY A 93 -3.98 -0.04 9.36
N THR A 94 -5.25 0.31 9.16
CA THR A 94 -5.76 0.62 7.82
C THR A 94 -5.01 1.81 7.22
N ASP A 95 -4.99 1.89 5.90
CA ASP A 95 -4.38 3.03 5.19
C ASP A 95 -4.95 4.38 5.67
N GLN A 96 -6.22 4.44 6.04
CA GLN A 96 -6.88 5.61 6.62
C GLN A 96 -6.29 5.94 8.00
N VAL A 97 -6.20 4.96 8.90
CA VAL A 97 -5.60 5.13 10.24
C VAL A 97 -4.16 5.63 10.12
N GLN A 98 -3.38 5.10 9.17
CA GLN A 98 -2.01 5.55 8.96
C GLN A 98 -1.93 7.02 8.50
N ARG A 99 -2.85 7.47 7.62
CA ARG A 99 -2.95 8.88 7.22
C ARG A 99 -3.37 9.78 8.37
N ASN A 100 -4.26 9.32 9.24
CA ASN A 100 -4.68 10.07 10.43
C ASN A 100 -3.53 10.23 11.41
N ILE A 101 -2.74 9.18 11.65
CA ILE A 101 -1.53 9.26 12.48
C ILE A 101 -0.55 10.28 11.92
N ILE A 102 -0.33 10.29 10.60
CA ILE A 102 0.54 11.31 9.96
C ILE A 102 -0.05 12.70 10.15
N GLY A 103 -1.34 12.90 9.86
CA GLY A 103 -2.02 14.17 10.05
C GLY A 103 -1.89 14.72 11.47
N GLU A 104 -2.25 13.91 12.46
CA GLU A 104 -2.27 14.33 13.87
C GLU A 104 -0.87 14.45 14.47
N ARG A 105 -0.02 13.45 14.29
CA ARG A 105 1.26 13.36 15.03
C ARG A 105 2.45 13.97 14.31
N VAL A 106 2.41 14.02 12.97
CA VAL A 106 3.51 14.56 12.16
C VAL A 106 3.19 15.98 11.71
N LEU A 107 1.96 16.21 11.24
CA LEU A 107 1.55 17.50 10.70
C LEU A 107 0.82 18.40 11.73
N GLY A 108 0.49 17.89 12.91
CA GLY A 108 -0.18 18.65 13.97
C GLY A 108 -1.62 19.05 13.65
N LEU A 109 -2.27 18.32 12.74
CA LEU A 109 -3.67 18.56 12.38
C LEU A 109 -4.60 18.17 13.53
N ALA A 110 -5.80 18.75 13.53
CA ALA A 110 -6.84 18.37 14.47
C ALA A 110 -7.18 16.88 14.33
N LYS A 111 -7.45 16.24 15.47
CA LYS A 111 -7.90 14.85 15.53
C LYS A 111 -9.22 14.66 14.78
N GLU A 112 -9.38 13.52 14.12
CA GLU A 112 -10.66 13.17 13.47
C GLU A 112 -11.84 13.22 14.48
N PRO A 113 -13.00 13.74 14.04
CA PRO A 113 -14.22 13.71 14.85
C PRO A 113 -14.61 12.28 15.23
N GLY A 114 -14.92 12.07 16.50
CA GLY A 114 -15.39 10.79 16.98
C GLY A 114 -15.63 10.80 18.49
N PRO A 115 -16.13 9.67 19.03
CA PRO A 115 -16.28 9.50 20.47
C PRO A 115 -14.97 9.80 21.21
N ALA A 116 -15.08 10.33 22.42
CA ALA A 116 -13.92 10.55 23.26
C ALA A 116 -13.21 9.21 23.50
N LYS A 117 -11.88 9.24 23.68
CA LYS A 117 -11.08 8.01 23.88
C LYS A 117 -11.58 7.16 25.07
N GLY A 118 -12.22 7.79 26.05
CA GLY A 118 -12.78 7.13 27.23
C GLY A 118 -14.25 6.73 27.11
N THR A 119 -14.90 6.93 25.96
CA THR A 119 -16.29 6.51 25.76
C THR A 119 -16.40 4.98 25.91
N PRO A 120 -17.19 4.48 26.88
CA PRO A 120 -17.42 3.05 27.03
C PRO A 120 -18.02 2.44 25.76
N PHE A 121 -17.70 1.17 25.47
CA PHE A 121 -18.16 0.49 24.25
C PHE A 121 -19.69 0.49 24.12
N GLN A 122 -20.41 0.32 25.23
CA GLN A 122 -21.88 0.34 25.26
C GLN A 122 -22.49 1.70 24.86
N ASP A 123 -21.73 2.78 25.00
CA ASP A 123 -22.16 4.16 24.71
C ASP A 123 -21.77 4.60 23.28
N LEU A 124 -21.14 3.71 22.49
CA LEU A 124 -20.81 3.97 21.09
C LEU A 124 -22.07 3.85 20.20
N PRO A 125 -22.16 4.62 19.09
CA PRO A 125 -23.21 4.45 18.10
C PRO A 125 -23.27 2.99 17.62
N GLN A 126 -24.45 2.40 17.68
CA GLN A 126 -24.72 1.06 17.15
C GLN A 126 -25.10 1.20 15.66
N ASN A 127 -24.59 0.28 14.84
CA ASN A 127 -24.90 0.20 13.40
C ASN A 127 -26.28 -0.39 13.15
#